data_AF-A0A6G3BI53-F1
#
_entry.id   AF-A0A6G3BI53-F1
#
_cell.length_a   1.000
_cell.length_b   1.000
_cell.length_c   1.000
_cell.angle_alpha   90.00
_cell.angle_beta   90.00
_cell.angle_gamma   90.00
#
_symmetry.space_group_name_H-M   'P 1'
#
loop_
_entity.id
_entity.type
_entity.pdbx_description
1 polymer ?
#
loop_
_entity_poly.entity_id
_entity_poly.type
_entity_poly.pdbx_seq_one_letter_code
_entity_poly.pdbx_strand_id
1 'polypeptide(L)'
;MTERNAADPQLPPVRVTEGEAWKTFAKSFPERADAIEEKPDPTLSAQFRDGEWRVDRLLVATMPTGSLEAAVDATDGSIHDPAEIPLARNSEVP
;
A
#
# COMPACT_ATOMS: atom_id res chain seq x y z
N MET A 1 4.72 19.94 -28.10
CA MET A 1 5.65 19.47 -27.05
C MET A 1 5.30 20.27 -25.82
N THR A 2 4.55 19.68 -24.88
CA THR A 2 4.03 20.41 -23.71
C THR A 2 5.18 20.59 -22.72
N GLU A 3 5.55 21.84 -22.45
CA GLU A 3 6.60 22.17 -21.48
C GLU A 3 6.11 21.80 -20.08
N ARG A 4 6.91 21.03 -19.31
CA ARG A 4 6.62 20.76 -17.90
C ARG A 4 6.71 22.08 -17.13
N ASN A 5 5.76 22.31 -16.23
CA ASN A 5 5.84 23.44 -15.32
C ASN A 5 7.04 23.22 -14.38
N ALA A 6 7.92 24.23 -14.24
CA ALA A 6 9.09 24.14 -13.36
C ALA A 6 8.72 23.94 -11.88
N ALA A 7 7.47 24.23 -11.52
CA ALA A 7 6.92 23.97 -10.20
C ALA A 7 6.45 22.52 -9.99
N ASP A 8 6.35 21.69 -11.05
CA ASP A 8 5.92 20.30 -10.91
C ASP A 8 7.06 19.48 -10.27
N PRO A 9 6.83 18.91 -9.09
CA PRO A 9 7.86 18.13 -8.42
C PRO A 9 8.29 16.94 -9.28
N GLN A 10 9.61 16.71 -9.29
CA GLN A 10 10.17 15.52 -9.93
C GLN A 10 9.86 14.31 -9.05
N LEU A 11 8.84 13.53 -9.41
CA LEU A 11 8.53 12.29 -8.72
C LEU A 11 9.59 11.21 -9.01
N PRO A 12 9.91 10.34 -8.02
CA PRO A 12 10.70 9.14 -8.26
C PRO A 12 10.09 8.24 -9.35
N PRO A 13 10.91 7.50 -10.10
CA PRO A 13 10.42 6.58 -11.11
C PRO A 13 9.76 5.34 -10.48
N VAL A 14 8.56 5.00 -10.94
CA VAL A 14 7.89 3.73 -10.58
C VAL A 14 8.59 2.57 -11.29
N ARG A 15 9.12 1.63 -10.52
CA ARG A 15 9.84 0.43 -10.98
C ARG A 15 9.20 -0.86 -10.49
N VAL A 16 8.59 -0.83 -9.32
CA VAL A 16 7.94 -1.98 -8.70
C VAL A 16 6.59 -2.21 -9.36
N THR A 17 6.43 -3.40 -9.93
CA THR A 17 5.17 -3.85 -10.50
C THR A 17 4.16 -4.16 -9.40
N GLU A 18 2.88 -4.20 -9.77
CA GLU A 18 1.83 -4.63 -8.86
C GLU A 18 2.09 -6.02 -8.26
N GLY A 19 2.51 -6.99 -9.09
CA GLY A 19 2.82 -8.34 -8.63
C GLY A 19 4.00 -8.41 -7.67
N GLU A 20 5.01 -7.56 -7.82
CA GLU A 20 6.12 -7.44 -6.87
C GLU A 20 5.67 -6.81 -5.56
N ALA A 21 4.81 -5.78 -5.61
CA ALA A 21 4.25 -5.17 -4.42
C ALA A 21 3.41 -6.16 -3.60
N TRP A 22 2.57 -6.96 -4.26
CA TRP A 22 1.82 -8.04 -3.60
C TRP A 22 2.71 -9.12 -2.98
N LYS A 23 3.86 -9.43 -3.60
CA LYS A 23 4.84 -10.36 -3.01
C LYS A 23 5.49 -9.77 -1.75
N THR A 24 5.87 -8.49 -1.78
CA THR A 24 6.40 -7.79 -0.59
C THR A 24 5.34 -7.74 0.52
N PHE A 25 4.11 -7.40 0.17
CA PHE A 25 2.97 -7.35 1.09
C PHE A 25 2.76 -8.71 1.78
N ALA A 26 2.65 -9.80 1.02
CA ALA A 26 2.42 -11.14 1.58
C ALA A 26 3.53 -11.60 2.55
N LYS A 27 4.79 -11.21 2.29
CA LYS A 27 5.91 -11.50 3.20
C LYS A 27 5.78 -10.82 4.57
N SER A 28 5.04 -9.72 4.65
CA SER A 28 4.83 -8.98 5.89
C SER A 28 3.67 -9.52 6.72
N PHE A 29 2.83 -10.37 6.12
CA PHE A 29 1.68 -11.01 6.78
C PHE A 29 1.66 -12.54 6.53
N PRO A 30 2.72 -13.28 6.89
CA PRO A 30 2.86 -14.70 6.51
C PRO A 30 1.74 -15.58 7.12
N GLU A 31 1.24 -15.24 8.31
CA GLU A 31 0.20 -16.01 9.00
C GLU A 31 -1.22 -15.73 8.51
N ARG A 32 -1.39 -14.75 7.62
CA ARG A 32 -2.70 -14.29 7.14
C ARG A 32 -2.96 -14.64 5.67
N ALA A 33 -1.97 -15.17 4.96
CA ALA A 33 -2.05 -15.40 3.52
C ALA A 33 -3.26 -16.25 3.10
N ASP A 34 -3.61 -17.27 3.89
CA ASP A 34 -4.73 -18.18 3.62
C ASP A 34 -6.11 -17.59 3.97
N ALA A 35 -6.14 -16.49 4.73
CA ALA A 35 -7.38 -15.82 5.16
C ALA A 35 -7.79 -14.66 4.25
N ILE A 36 -7.00 -14.33 3.22
CA ILE A 36 -7.31 -13.25 2.28
C ILE A 36 -8.38 -13.70 1.30
N GLU A 37 -9.52 -13.00 1.31
CA GLU A 37 -10.63 -13.23 0.38
C GLU A 37 -10.53 -12.34 -0.85
N GLU A 38 -10.07 -11.09 -0.68
CA GLU A 38 -10.02 -10.10 -1.75
C GLU A 38 -8.70 -9.33 -1.78
N LYS A 39 -8.26 -9.01 -3.00
CA LYS A 39 -7.06 -8.22 -3.32
C LYS A 39 -7.38 -7.22 -4.44
N PRO A 40 -8.03 -6.09 -4.13
CA PRO A 40 -8.27 -5.04 -5.12
C PRO A 40 -6.97 -4.48 -5.70
N ASP A 41 -7.05 -3.88 -6.90
CA ASP A 41 -5.90 -3.26 -7.56
C ASP A 41 -5.26 -2.18 -6.67
N PRO A 42 -3.92 -2.19 -6.48
CA PRO A 42 -3.25 -1.19 -5.67
C PRO A 42 -3.36 0.22 -6.27
N THR A 43 -3.58 1.19 -5.39
CA THR A 43 -3.60 2.61 -5.78
C THR A 43 -2.19 3.19 -5.72
N LEU A 44 -1.76 3.91 -6.76
CA LEU A 44 -0.52 4.69 -6.72
C LEU A 44 -0.76 6.02 -6.00
N SER A 45 0.08 6.34 -5.03
CA SER A 45 0.01 7.57 -4.24
C SER A 45 1.37 8.24 -4.22
N ALA A 46 1.43 9.51 -4.61
CA ALA A 46 2.62 10.35 -4.45
C ALA A 46 2.48 11.19 -3.19
N GLN A 47 3.48 11.15 -2.31
CA GLN A 47 3.46 11.87 -1.03
C GLN A 47 4.80 12.56 -0.78
N PHE A 48 4.78 13.76 -0.21
CA PHE A 48 5.98 14.45 0.23
C PHE A 48 6.23 14.16 1.71
N ARG A 49 7.28 13.40 2.03
CA ARG A 49 7.64 12.99 3.40
C ARG A 49 9.15 13.18 3.60
N ASP A 50 9.55 13.65 4.77
CA ASP A 50 10.96 13.84 5.15
C ASP A 50 11.80 14.68 4.17
N GLY A 51 11.16 15.63 3.47
CA GLY A 51 11.82 16.50 2.50
C GLY A 51 11.96 15.91 1.10
N GLU A 52 11.42 14.72 0.84
CA GLU A 52 11.49 14.04 -0.45
C GLU A 52 10.11 13.57 -0.93
N TRP A 53 9.94 13.52 -2.25
CA TRP A 53 8.77 12.87 -2.85
C TRP A 53 8.97 11.36 -2.83
N ARG A 54 7.94 10.64 -2.40
CA ARG A 54 7.82 9.19 -2.50
C ARG A 54 6.62 8.84 -3.35
N VAL A 55 6.68 7.69 -4.00
CA VAL A 55 5.54 7.12 -4.73
C VAL A 55 5.33 5.72 -4.18
N ASP A 56 4.17 5.49 -3.59
CA ASP A 56 3.81 4.22 -2.97
C ASP A 56 2.69 3.55 -3.77
N ARG A 57 2.69 2.21 -3.76
CA ARG A 57 1.50 1.41 -4.03
C ARG A 57 0.81 1.16 -2.69
N LEU A 58 -0.43 1.62 -2.56
CA LEU A 58 -1.28 1.36 -1.40
C LEU A 58 -2.02 0.05 -1.63
N LEU A 59 -1.77 -0.93 -0.78
CA LEU A 59 -2.35 -2.28 -0.86
C LEU A 59 -3.30 -2.50 0.31
N VAL A 60 -4.46 -3.08 0.00
CA VAL A 60 -5.46 -3.50 0.97
C VAL A 60 -5.87 -4.92 0.62
N ALA A 61 -5.79 -5.83 1.58
CA ALA A 61 -6.32 -7.18 1.46
C ALA A 61 -7.43 -7.40 2.50
N THR A 62 -8.58 -7.91 2.05
CA THR A 62 -9.73 -8.14 2.93
C THR A 62 -9.72 -9.58 3.44
N MET A 63 -10.07 -9.76 4.71
CA MET A 63 -10.22 -11.05 5.39
C MET A 63 -11.57 -11.08 6.14
N PRO A 64 -12.08 -12.26 6.54
CA PRO A 64 -13.33 -12.36 7.32
C PRO A 64 -13.32 -11.59 8.65
N THR A 65 -12.12 -11.34 9.20
CA THR A 65 -11.92 -10.72 10.52
C THR A 65 -11.45 -9.27 10.43
N GLY A 66 -11.22 -8.71 9.25
CA GLY A 66 -10.67 -7.37 9.09
C GLY A 66 -10.03 -7.11 7.74
N SER A 67 -9.20 -6.08 7.65
CA SER A 67 -8.32 -5.80 6.52
C SER A 67 -6.85 -5.86 6.94
N LEU A 68 -5.99 -6.13 5.97
CA LEU A 68 -4.56 -5.89 6.05
C LEU A 68 -4.24 -4.73 5.10
N GLU A 69 -3.45 -3.79 5.56
CA GLU A 69 -3.10 -2.58 4.81
C GLU A 69 -1.59 -2.37 4.87
N ALA A 70 -1.00 -1.93 3.77
CA ALA A 70 0.38 -1.46 3.76
C ALA A 70 0.63 -0.59 2.54
N ALA A 71 1.61 0.29 2.65
CA ALA A 71 2.21 0.97 1.51
C ALA A 71 3.48 0.20 1.09
N VAL A 72 3.68 0.02 -0.21
CA VAL A 72 4.94 -0.50 -0.75
C VAL A 72 5.54 0.56 -1.66
N ASP A 73 6.77 0.99 -1.36
CA ASP A 73 7.49 1.99 -2.17
C ASP A 73 7.59 1.48 -3.61
N ALA A 74 7.08 2.28 -4.53
CA ALA A 74 6.97 1.92 -5.94
C ALA A 74 8.32 2.00 -6.68
N THR A 75 9.38 2.48 -6.03
CA THR A 75 10.74 2.66 -6.54
C THR A 75 11.64 1.49 -6.17
N ASP A 76 11.59 1.02 -4.91
CA ASP A 76 12.52 -0.01 -4.39
C ASP A 76 11.84 -1.24 -3.76
N GLY A 77 10.52 -1.18 -3.51
CA GLY A 77 9.74 -2.30 -3.00
C GLY A 77 9.80 -2.46 -1.49
N SER A 78 10.32 -1.48 -0.77
CA SER A 78 10.26 -1.39 0.70
C SER A 78 8.81 -1.30 1.17
N ILE A 79 8.50 -1.92 2.31
CA ILE A 79 7.16 -1.83 2.90
C ILE A 79 7.12 -0.76 3.99
N HIS A 80 5.99 -0.06 4.08
CA HIS A 80 5.71 1.00 5.01
C HIS A 80 4.33 0.80 5.63
N ASP A 81 4.21 1.20 6.89
CA ASP A 81 2.94 1.24 7.64
C ASP A 81 2.10 -0.05 7.55
N PRO A 82 2.67 -1.28 7.71
CA PRO A 82 1.88 -2.50 7.69
C PRO A 82 0.95 -2.54 8.91
N ALA A 83 -0.35 -2.70 8.65
CA ALA A 83 -1.39 -2.71 9.67
C ALA A 83 -2.39 -3.85 9.44
N GLU A 84 -2.86 -4.44 10.54
CA GLU A 84 -4.04 -5.29 10.57
C GLU A 84 -5.16 -4.48 11.24
N ILE A 85 -6.26 -4.26 10.53
CA ILE A 85 -7.42 -3.51 11.01
C ILE A 85 -8.56 -4.50 11.24
N PRO A 86 -8.87 -4.85 12.50
CA PRO A 86 -9.97 -5.77 12.80
C PRO A 86 -11.31 -5.16 12.39
N LEU A 87 -12.21 -6.00 11.85
CA LEU A 87 -13.63 -5.67 11.77
C LEU A 87 -14.11 -5.38 13.20
N ALA A 88 -14.62 -4.17 13.42
CA ALA A 88 -15.21 -3.81 14.70
C ALA A 88 -16.31 -4.82 15.01
N ARG A 89 -16.07 -5.69 16.00
CA ARG A 89 -17.15 -6.49 16.58
C ARG A 89 -18.04 -5.45 17.26
N ASN A 90 -19.23 -5.23 16.71
CA ASN A 90 -20.25 -4.40 17.36
C ASN A 90 -20.27 -4.79 18.83
N SER A 91 -19.70 -3.93 19.68
CA SER A 91 -19.73 -4.14 21.11
C SER A 91 -21.21 -4.09 21.48
N GLU A 92 -21.70 -5.19 22.02
CA GLU A 92 -23.02 -5.26 22.63
C GLU A 92 -23.17 -4.01 23.51
N VAL A 93 -24.07 -3.11 23.08
CA VAL A 93 -24.50 -2.00 23.93
C VAL A 93 -25.29 -2.66 25.07
N PRO A 94 -24.84 -2.56 26.33
CA PRO A 94 -25.54 -3.15 27.46
C PRO A 94 -26.92 -2.51 27.70
#